data_AF-A0A941RXB7-F1
#
_entry.id   AF-A0A941RXB7-F1
#
_cell.length_a   1.000
_cell.length_b   1.000
_cell.length_c   1.000
_cell.angle_alpha   90.00
_cell.angle_beta   90.00
_cell.angle_gamma   90.00
#
_symmetry.space_group_name_H-M   'P 1'
#
loop_
_entity.id
_entity.type
_entity.pdbx_description
1 polymer ?
#
loop_
_entity_poly.entity_id
_entity_poly.type
_entity_poly.pdbx_seq_one_letter_code
_entity_poly.pdbx_strand_id
1 'polypeptide(L)' 'VVVRKRLVWGVFSSSMKEENRFPYAEREAAQARADELAARHKRTYFVQGIKEPLGDKEPVAEEAAEE' A
#
# COMPACT_ATOMS: atom_id res chain seq x y z
N VAL A 1 6.75 -9.62 23.67
CA VAL A 1 6.56 -8.44 22.81
C VAL A 1 5.79 -8.89 21.56
N VAL A 2 4.52 -8.51 21.43
CA VAL A 2 3.73 -8.84 20.23
C VAL A 2 4.03 -7.77 19.18
N VAL A 3 4.86 -8.11 18.20
CA VAL A 3 5.16 -7.22 17.06
C VAL A 3 3.90 -7.11 16.20
N ARG A 4 3.20 -5.99 16.28
CA ARG A 4 2.07 -5.69 15.39
C ARG A 4 2.61 -5.55 13.97
N LYS A 5 1.92 -6.11 12.99
CA LYS A 5 2.29 -5.97 11.57
C LYS A 5 1.19 -5.19 10.89
N ARG A 6 1.53 -4.12 10.15
CA ARG A 6 0.57 -3.44 9.28
C ARG A 6 0.66 -4.05 7.90
N LEU A 7 -0.49 -4.41 7.35
CA LEU A 7 -0.61 -4.80 5.96
C LEU A 7 -0.81 -3.52 5.14
N VAL A 8 -0.08 -3.39 4.04
CA VAL A 8 -0.24 -2.30 3.07
C VAL A 8 -0.29 -2.89 1.66
N TRP A 9 -0.96 -2.22 0.74
CA TRP A 9 -1.04 -2.61 -0.65
C TRP A 9 -0.02 -1.81 -1.46
N GLY A 10 1.05 -2.46 -1.91
CA GLY A 10 2.01 -1.87 -2.85
C GLY A 10 1.60 -2.14 -4.29
N VAL A 11 1.63 -1.11 -5.14
CA VAL A 11 1.48 -1.23 -6.59
C VAL A 11 2.86 -1.42 -7.20
N PHE A 12 3.06 -2.56 -7.84
CA PHE A 12 4.31 -2.94 -8.48
C PHE A 12 4.15 -2.99 -9.99
N SER A 13 5.22 -2.64 -10.70
CA SER A 13 5.35 -2.89 -12.14
C SER A 13 5.93 -4.28 -12.40
N SER A 14 5.83 -4.77 -13.63
CA SER A 14 6.45 -6.02 -14.11
C SER A 14 7.96 -6.13 -13.85
N SER A 15 8.65 -5.02 -13.56
CA SER A 15 10.06 -4.99 -13.16
C SER A 15 10.28 -5.03 -11.64
N MET A 16 9.27 -5.44 -10.86
CA MET A 16 9.26 -5.42 -9.38
C MET A 16 9.56 -4.03 -8.76
N LYS A 17 9.40 -2.96 -9.54
CA LYS A 17 9.53 -1.60 -9.04
C LYS A 17 8.24 -1.20 -8.34
N GLU A 18 8.36 -0.78 -7.08
CA GLU A 18 7.27 -0.18 -6.32
C GLU A 18 7.00 1.23 -6.86
N GLU A 19 5.78 1.48 -7.28
CA GLU A 19 5.36 2.79 -7.82
C GLU A 19 4.46 3.55 -6.86
N ASN A 20 3.66 2.86 -6.03
CA ASN A 20 2.85 3.47 -4.97
C ASN A 20 2.55 2.48 -3.84
N ARG A 21 2.23 2.99 -2.65
CA ARG A 21 1.68 2.21 -1.52
C ARG A 21 0.36 2.81 -1.04
N PHE A 22 -0.56 1.93 -0.64
CA PHE A 22 -1.87 2.25 -0.11
C PHE A 22 -2.08 1.51 1.22
N PRO A 23 -2.85 2.09 2.17
CA PRO A 23 -3.21 1.39 3.39
C PRO A 23 -4.11 0.18 3.08
N TYR A 24 -4.15 -0.79 4.00
CA TYR A 24 -4.93 -2.02 3.81
C TYR A 24 -6.41 -1.79 3.46
N ALA A 25 -7.01 -0.73 4.00
CA ALA A 25 -8.39 -0.35 3.72
C ALA A 25 -8.62 0.05 2.25
N GLU A 26 -7.58 0.50 1.55
CA GLU A 26 -7.68 1.09 0.22
C GLU A 26 -7.15 0.14 -0.87
N ARG A 27 -7.57 -1.12 -0.82
CA ARG A 27 -7.21 -2.10 -1.85
C ARG A 27 -7.70 -1.68 -3.24
N GLU A 28 -8.92 -1.17 -3.32
CA GLU A 28 -9.53 -0.73 -4.58
C GLU A 28 -8.77 0.44 -5.19
N ALA A 29 -8.32 1.41 -4.38
CA ALA A 29 -7.49 2.52 -4.85
C ALA A 29 -6.14 2.02 -5.40
N ALA A 30 -5.51 1.05 -4.74
CA ALA A 30 -4.30 0.41 -5.23
C ALA A 30 -4.51 -0.27 -6.59
N GLN A 31 -5.65 -0.96 -6.75
CA GLN A 31 -5.99 -1.63 -8.00
C GLN A 31 -6.29 -0.64 -9.13
N ALA A 32 -7.04 0.42 -8.85
CA ALA A 32 -7.32 1.48 -9.81
C ALA A 32 -6.02 2.16 -10.29
N ARG A 33 -5.08 2.39 -9.37
CA ARG A 33 -3.75 2.94 -9.72
C ARG A 33 -2.92 1.98 -10.55
N ALA A 34 -2.97 0.67 -10.27
CA ALA A 34 -2.32 -0.32 -11.11
C ALA A 34 -2.90 -0.30 -12.54
N ASP A 35 -4.22 -0.20 -12.68
CA ASP A 35 -4.89 -0.15 -13.99
C ASP A 35 -4.58 1.14 -14.77
N GLU A 36 -4.64 2.31 -14.11
CA GLU A 36 -4.21 3.59 -14.70
C GLU A 36 -2.76 3.52 -15.21
N LEU A 37 -1.86 2.97 -14.40
CA LEU A 37 -0.46 2.84 -14.77
C LEU A 37 -0.28 1.85 -15.93
N ALA A 38 -1.05 0.77 -15.95
CA ALA A 38 -1.03 -0.21 -17.03
C ALA A 38 -1.48 0.40 -18.35
N ALA A 39 -2.56 1.18 -18.34
CA ALA A 39 -3.04 1.93 -19.48
C ALA A 39 -2.02 2.97 -19.97
N ARG A 40 -1.38 3.70 -19.04
CA ARG A 40 -0.45 4.79 -19.35
C ARG A 40 0.89 4.32 -19.90
N HIS A 41 1.47 3.28 -19.30
CA HIS A 41 2.84 2.84 -19.62
C HIS A 41 2.88 1.58 -20.50
N LYS A 42 1.72 1.03 -20.89
CA LYS A 42 1.60 -0.24 -21.64
C LYS A 42 2.44 -1.37 -21.02
N ARG A 43 2.46 -1.43 -19.69
CA ARG A 43 3.17 -2.44 -18.92
C ARG A 43 2.21 -3.11 -17.96
N THR A 44 2.54 -4.31 -17.52
CA THR A 44 1.78 -4.99 -16.48
C THR A 44 2.09 -4.35 -15.13
N TYR A 45 1.04 -3.94 -14.43
CA TYR A 45 1.10 -3.52 -13.03
C TYR A 45 0.21 -4.44 -12.20
N PHE A 46 0.59 -4.67 -10.96
CA PHE A 46 -0.11 -5.55 -10.05
C PHE A 46 0.01 -5.06 -8.61
N VAL A 47 -0.98 -5.39 -7.79
CA VAL A 47 -1.01 -5.02 -6.38
C VAL A 47 -0.50 -6.18 -5.54
N GLN A 48 0.42 -5.92 -4.60
CA GLN A 48 0.90 -6.89 -3.61
C GLN A 48 0.64 -6.41 -2.18
N GLY A 49 0.28 -7.35 -1.30
CA GLY A 49 0.19 -7.09 0.13
C GLY A 49 1.55 -7.18 0.80
N ILE A 50 2.08 -6.05 1.27
CA ILE A 50 3.35 -5.96 2.01
C ILE A 50 3.05 -5.98 3.50
N LYS A 51 3.66 -6.92 4.23
CA LYS A 51 3.56 -7.00 5.69
C LYS A 51 4.72 -6.23 6.30
N GLU A 52 4.49 -4.97 6.67
CA GLU A 52 5.50 -4.18 7.35
C GLU A 52 5.46 -4.47 8.87
N PRO A 53 6.60 -4.85 9.49
CA PRO A 53 6.69 -5.00 10.93
C PRO A 53 6.59 -3.62 11.58
N LEU A 54 5.53 -3.41 12.36
CA LEU A 54 5.38 -2.22 13.20
C LEU A 54 6.22 -2.44 14.46
N GLY A 55 7.55 -2.31 14.32
CA GLY A 55 8.49 -2.39 15.43
C GLY A 55 8.84 -0.99 15.93
N ASP A 56 8.46 -0.68 17.17
CA ASP A 56 9.00 0.39 18.02
C ASP A 56 9.47 1.68 17.33
N LYS A 57 8.56 2.41 16.68
CA LYS A 57 8.63 3.87 16.63
C LYS A 57 7.23 4.45 16.48
N GLU A 58 6.71 4.83 17.64
CA GLU A 58 5.66 5.81 17.95
C GLU A 58 4.37 5.88 17.08
N PRO A 59 3.19 5.89 17.75
CA PRO A 59 1.93 6.08 17.09
C PRO A 59 1.79 7.54 16.67
N VAL A 60 1.95 7.84 15.37
CA VAL A 60 1.15 8.93 14.77
C VAL A 60 -0.13 8.28 14.27
N ALA A 61 -0.99 7.96 15.23
CA ALA A 61 -2.41 8.12 15.04
C ALA A 61 -2.67 9.61 15.27
N GLU A 62 -2.77 10.38 14.19
CA GLU A 62 -3.64 11.55 14.16
C GLU A 62 -4.85 11.07 13.34
N GLU A 63 -5.68 10.24 13.97
CA GLU A 63 -6.99 10.65 14.49
C GLU A 63 -7.81 11.34 13.40
N ALA A 64 -8.63 10.53 12.74
CA ALA A 64 -9.86 11.01 12.17
C ALA A 64 -10.87 11.23 13.30
N ALA A 65 -11.50 12.41 13.28
CA ALA A 65 -12.84 12.72 13.81
C ALA A 65 -13.06 12.87 15.34
N GLU A 66 -13.49 14.10 15.68
CA GLU A 66 -14.66 14.44 16.53
C GLU A 66 -14.52 14.41 18.07
N GLU A 67 -14.37 15.59 18.70
CA GLU A 67 -15.42 16.32 19.44
C GLU A 67 -15.03 17.81 19.63
#